data_AF-A0A1V9E4Q2-F1
#
_entry.id   AF-A0A1V9E4Q2-F1
#
_cell.length_a   1.000
_cell.length_b   1.000
_cell.length_c   1.000
_cell.angle_alpha   90.00
_cell.angle_beta   90.00
_cell.angle_gamma   90.00
#
_symmetry.space_group_name_H-M   'P 1'
#
loop_
_entity.id
_entity.type
_entity.pdbx_description
1 polymer ?
#
loop_
_entity_poly.entity_id
_entity_poly.type
_entity_poly.pdbx_seq_one_letter_code
_entity_poly.pdbx_strand_id
1 'polypeptide(L)'
;MTTDRKNSIKQTVIDTASRLFYKQGYGNTGINQIVEESGVVKSSLYTAFRTKEDILMAYLETAGEATDKALKQASEKGNSPKEKVLAVFDYLIDLVQQKEYNGCNFLNIIAEIPAGTERVVKQIQHQKNNVRTLFTQLLTPIGKEQLADEIYVLFEGSLMANKVHNRVWPIERAKNIINHLL
;
A
#
# COMPACT_ATOMS: atom_id res chain seq x y z
N MET A 1 -2.21 14.80 28.86
CA MET A 1 -3.26 13.89 29.38
C MET A 1 -4.46 13.75 28.45
N THR A 2 -5.21 14.81 28.11
CA THR A 2 -6.36 14.71 27.18
C THR A 2 -5.95 14.43 25.72
N THR A 3 -4.86 15.04 25.25
CA THR A 3 -4.31 14.83 23.90
C THR A 3 -3.75 13.42 23.72
N ASP A 4 -3.05 12.88 24.73
CA ASP A 4 -2.46 11.53 24.67
C ASP A 4 -3.53 10.44 24.61
N ARG A 5 -4.60 10.59 25.39
CA ARG A 5 -5.75 9.68 25.36
C ARG A 5 -6.51 9.76 24.03
N LYS A 6 -6.65 10.97 23.46
CA LYS A 6 -7.29 11.17 22.15
C LYS A 6 -6.46 10.56 21.01
N ASN A 7 -5.14 10.70 21.07
CA ASN A 7 -4.21 10.07 20.12
C ASN A 7 -4.23 8.54 20.23
N SER A 8 -4.28 8.01 21.46
CA SER A 8 -4.43 6.56 21.70
C SER A 8 -5.74 6.01 21.10
N ILE A 9 -6.87 6.68 21.30
CA ILE A 9 -8.15 6.26 20.70
C ILE A 9 -8.08 6.29 19.17
N LYS A 10 -7.53 7.35 18.59
CA LYS A 10 -7.38 7.48 17.14
C LYS A 10 -6.57 6.31 16.58
N GLN A 11 -5.44 5.98 17.20
CA GLN A 11 -4.58 4.88 16.77
C GLN A 11 -5.29 3.53 16.89
N THR A 12 -5.98 3.25 18.00
CA THR A 12 -6.73 2.00 18.17
C THR A 12 -7.80 1.81 17.08
N VAL A 13 -8.51 2.89 16.71
CA VAL A 13 -9.49 2.85 15.62
C VAL A 13 -8.79 2.60 14.27
N ILE A 14 -7.67 3.27 14.00
CA ILE A 14 -6.89 3.07 12.76
C ILE A 14 -6.42 1.62 12.68
N ASP A 15 -5.81 1.07 13.72
CA ASP A 15 -5.26 -0.29 13.71
C ASP A 15 -6.35 -1.33 13.47
N THR A 16 -7.48 -1.18 14.17
CA THR A 16 -8.65 -2.05 14.02
C THR A 16 -9.22 -1.96 12.60
N ALA A 17 -9.47 -0.75 12.12
CA ALA A 17 -10.02 -0.53 10.79
C ALA A 17 -9.06 -0.98 9.68
N SER A 18 -7.75 -0.77 9.84
CA SER A 18 -6.72 -1.19 8.88
C SER A 18 -6.73 -2.71 8.70
N ARG A 19 -6.75 -3.46 9.81
CA ARG A 19 -6.88 -4.92 9.77
C ARG A 19 -8.17 -5.35 9.07
N LEU A 20 -9.29 -4.71 9.38
CA LEU A 20 -10.59 -5.06 8.78
C LEU A 20 -10.65 -4.71 7.30
N PHE A 21 -10.33 -3.49 6.91
CA PHE A 21 -10.29 -3.07 5.51
C PHE A 21 -9.36 -3.95 4.69
N TYR A 22 -8.17 -4.30 5.21
CA TYR A 22 -7.24 -5.16 4.48
C TYR A 22 -7.73 -6.60 4.34
N LYS A 23 -8.36 -7.16 5.39
CA LYS A 23 -8.80 -8.56 5.40
C LYS A 23 -10.08 -8.81 4.60
N GLN A 24 -11.09 -7.97 4.77
CA GLN A 24 -12.45 -8.20 4.26
C GLN A 24 -12.95 -7.12 3.29
N GLY A 25 -12.16 -6.07 3.05
CA GLY A 25 -12.51 -4.98 2.14
C GLY A 25 -13.15 -3.79 2.86
N TYR A 26 -13.07 -2.62 2.23
CA TYR A 26 -13.68 -1.39 2.73
C TYR A 26 -15.20 -1.52 2.69
N GLY A 27 -15.79 -2.01 1.60
CA GLY A 27 -17.24 -2.13 1.44
C GLY A 27 -17.90 -2.95 2.54
N ASN A 28 -17.29 -4.08 2.89
CA ASN A 28 -17.83 -5.03 3.86
C ASN A 28 -17.58 -4.66 5.33
N THR A 29 -16.80 -3.60 5.60
CA THR A 29 -16.47 -3.21 6.97
C THR A 29 -17.41 -2.11 7.46
N GLY A 30 -18.24 -2.39 8.46
CA GLY A 30 -19.15 -1.41 9.05
C GLY A 30 -18.52 -0.59 10.19
N ILE A 31 -19.02 0.64 10.43
CA ILE A 31 -18.61 1.43 11.61
C ILE A 31 -18.91 0.69 12.92
N ASN A 32 -20.05 0.01 13.01
CA ASN A 32 -20.41 -0.74 14.22
C ASN A 32 -19.43 -1.89 14.49
N GLN A 33 -18.97 -2.59 13.45
CA GLN A 33 -17.94 -3.63 13.58
C GLN A 33 -16.61 -3.03 14.08
N ILE A 34 -16.19 -1.87 13.55
CA ILE A 34 -14.99 -1.19 14.04
C ILE A 34 -15.14 -0.80 15.52
N VAL A 35 -16.30 -0.28 15.93
CA VAL A 35 -16.59 0.05 17.34
C VAL A 35 -16.49 -1.19 18.23
N GLU A 36 -17.12 -2.29 17.82
CA GLU A 36 -17.13 -3.55 18.55
C GLU A 36 -15.72 -4.15 18.70
N GLU A 37 -14.99 -4.28 17.60
CA GLU A 37 -13.66 -4.91 17.62
C GLU A 37 -12.55 -4.02 18.20
N SER A 38 -12.73 -2.70 18.19
CA SER A 38 -11.78 -1.76 18.82
C SER A 38 -12.03 -1.54 20.30
N GLY A 39 -13.22 -1.88 20.81
CA GLY A 39 -13.67 -1.56 22.17
C GLY A 39 -13.83 -0.05 22.43
N VAL A 40 -13.71 0.80 21.41
CA VAL A 40 -13.85 2.25 21.52
C VAL A 40 -15.33 2.63 21.52
N VAL A 41 -15.74 3.48 22.46
CA VAL A 41 -17.11 3.99 22.50
C VAL A 41 -17.43 4.76 21.21
N LYS A 42 -18.59 4.49 20.61
CA LYS A 42 -19.04 5.08 19.33
C LYS A 42 -18.94 6.62 19.28
N SER A 43 -19.29 7.31 20.36
CA SER A 43 -19.15 8.77 20.46
C SER A 43 -17.69 9.23 20.40
N SER A 44 -16.77 8.48 21.01
CA SER A 44 -15.33 8.76 20.94
C SER A 44 -14.76 8.49 19.54
N LEU A 45 -15.24 7.45 18.84
CA LEU A 45 -14.89 7.23 17.44
C LEU A 45 -15.30 8.43 16.58
N TYR A 46 -16.53 8.92 16.71
CA TYR A 46 -16.99 10.10 15.95
C TYR A 46 -16.28 11.41 16.34
N THR A 47 -15.71 11.47 17.54
CA THR A 47 -14.85 12.58 17.96
C THR A 47 -13.49 12.54 17.27
N ALA A 48 -13.00 11.35 16.90
CA ALA A 48 -11.74 11.15 16.18
C ALA A 48 -11.91 11.21 14.65
N PHE A 49 -13.01 10.66 14.13
CA PHE A 49 -13.28 10.53 12.70
C PHE A 49 -14.73 10.88 12.40
N ARG A 50 -14.97 11.85 11.51
CA ARG A 50 -16.34 12.30 11.21
C ARG A 50 -17.07 11.30 10.32
N THR A 51 -16.34 10.64 9.43
CA THR A 51 -16.88 9.71 8.44
C THR A 51 -16.06 8.41 8.39
N LYS A 52 -16.63 7.36 7.81
CA LYS A 52 -15.90 6.12 7.49
C LYS A 52 -14.77 6.39 6.49
N GLU A 53 -14.97 7.34 5.57
CA GLU A 53 -13.95 7.77 4.62
C GLU A 53 -12.74 8.41 5.34
N ASP A 54 -12.94 9.16 6.43
CA ASP A 54 -11.81 9.70 7.20
C ASP A 54 -10.96 8.60 7.85
N ILE A 55 -11.58 7.49 8.24
CA ILE A 55 -10.87 6.31 8.74
C ILE A 55 -10.10 5.63 7.59
N LEU A 56 -10.73 5.52 6.41
CA LEU A 56 -10.09 4.97 5.21
C LEU A 56 -8.86 5.80 4.80
N MET A 57 -8.95 7.12 4.85
CA MET A 57 -7.83 8.02 4.58
C MET A 57 -6.66 7.76 5.53
N ALA A 58 -6.92 7.65 6.83
CA ALA A 58 -5.88 7.35 7.82
C ALA A 58 -5.24 5.96 7.61
N TYR A 59 -6.03 4.97 7.19
CA TYR A 59 -5.52 3.66 6.77
C TYR A 59 -4.59 3.78 5.54
N LEU A 60 -4.99 4.51 4.50
CA LEU A 60 -4.20 4.67 3.28
C LEU A 60 -2.91 5.47 3.52
N GLU A 61 -2.95 6.47 4.41
CA GLU A 61 -1.76 7.20 4.86
C GLU A 61 -0.80 6.26 5.58
N THR A 62 -1.27 5.51 6.59
CA THR A 62 -0.46 4.56 7.36
C THR A 62 0.13 3.46 6.46
N ALA A 63 -0.69 2.88 5.58
CA ALA A 63 -0.25 1.86 4.64
C ALA A 63 0.75 2.41 3.62
N GLY A 64 0.61 3.69 3.23
CA GLY A 64 1.50 4.36 2.29
C GLY A 64 2.87 4.59 2.89
N GLU A 65 2.94 5.15 4.08
CA GLU A 65 4.19 5.35 4.81
C GLU A 65 4.93 4.01 5.03
N ALA A 66 4.20 2.96 5.42
CA ALA A 66 4.77 1.62 5.58
C ALA A 66 5.30 1.05 4.26
N THR A 67 4.55 1.20 3.17
CA THR A 67 4.94 0.72 1.84
C THR A 67 6.17 1.47 1.34
N ASP A 68 6.17 2.80 1.37
CA ASP A 68 7.25 3.64 0.86
C ASP A 68 8.55 3.37 1.64
N LYS A 69 8.45 3.22 2.97
CA LYS A 69 9.58 2.82 3.81
C LYS A 69 10.11 1.43 3.43
N ALA A 70 9.23 0.43 3.29
CA ALA A 70 9.64 -0.94 2.97
C ALA A 70 10.30 -1.05 1.60
N LEU A 71 9.75 -0.40 0.57
CA LEU A 71 10.32 -0.40 -0.78
C LEU A 71 11.67 0.32 -0.81
N LYS A 72 11.81 1.44 -0.11
CA LYS A 72 13.10 2.13 0.02
C LYS A 72 14.14 1.22 0.69
N GLN A 73 13.80 0.62 1.84
CA GLN A 73 14.69 -0.31 2.55
C GLN A 73 15.06 -1.54 1.71
N ALA A 74 14.11 -2.08 0.94
CA ALA A 74 14.38 -3.18 0.03
C ALA A 74 15.40 -2.76 -1.04
N SER A 75 15.22 -1.58 -1.65
CA SER A 75 16.13 -1.07 -2.67
C SER A 75 17.54 -0.84 -2.16
N GLU A 76 17.71 -0.47 -0.89
CA GLU A 76 19.03 -0.24 -0.26
C GLU A 76 19.88 -1.52 -0.13
N LYS A 77 19.30 -2.71 -0.35
CA LYS A 77 20.05 -3.97 -0.36
C LYS A 77 20.90 -4.18 -1.63
N GLY A 78 20.64 -3.42 -2.70
CA GLY A 78 21.40 -3.49 -3.95
C GLY A 78 22.58 -2.50 -3.98
N ASN A 79 23.70 -2.89 -4.61
CA ASN A 79 24.91 -2.06 -4.70
C ASN A 79 24.93 -1.18 -5.96
N SER A 80 24.29 -1.63 -7.04
CA SER A 80 24.12 -0.86 -8.28
C SER A 80 22.66 -0.42 -8.49
N PRO A 81 22.39 0.67 -9.24
CA PRO A 81 21.04 1.08 -9.65
C PRO A 81 20.15 -0.06 -10.13
N LYS A 82 20.68 -0.95 -10.98
CA LYS A 82 19.99 -2.16 -11.44
C LYS A 82 19.65 -3.10 -10.29
N GLU A 83 20.63 -3.44 -9.45
CA GLU A 83 20.40 -4.31 -8.29
C GLU A 83 19.40 -3.72 -7.31
N LYS A 84 19.38 -2.40 -7.10
CA LYS A 84 18.41 -1.73 -6.23
C LYS A 84 16.98 -1.88 -6.75
N VAL A 85 16.78 -1.75 -8.06
CA VAL A 85 15.48 -2.01 -8.68
C VAL A 85 15.10 -3.48 -8.50
N LEU A 86 15.99 -4.42 -8.82
CA LEU A 86 15.72 -5.85 -8.68
C LEU A 86 15.42 -6.27 -7.23
N ALA A 87 16.08 -5.64 -6.25
CA ALA A 87 15.88 -5.89 -4.83
C ALA A 87 14.47 -5.51 -4.34
N VAL A 88 13.82 -4.53 -4.98
CA VAL A 88 12.39 -4.22 -4.73
C VAL A 88 11.52 -5.41 -5.12
N PHE A 89 11.81 -6.06 -6.25
CA PHE A 89 11.05 -7.23 -6.70
C PHE A 89 11.36 -8.47 -5.86
N ASP A 90 12.59 -8.64 -5.37
CA ASP A 90 12.92 -9.67 -4.39
C ASP A 90 12.09 -9.52 -3.11
N TYR A 91 11.99 -8.29 -2.59
CA TYR A 91 11.11 -8.01 -1.47
C TYR A 91 9.64 -8.34 -1.78
N LEU A 92 9.14 -8.04 -2.97
CA LEU A 92 7.78 -8.40 -3.35
C LEU A 92 7.57 -9.91 -3.42
N ILE A 93 8.54 -10.66 -3.96
CA ILE A 93 8.50 -12.13 -4.03
C ILE A 93 8.36 -12.71 -2.62
N ASP A 94 9.11 -12.19 -1.65
CA ASP A 94 8.99 -12.61 -0.24
C ASP A 94 7.64 -12.18 0.37
N LEU A 95 7.23 -10.93 0.13
CA LEU A 95 6.01 -10.34 0.68
C LEU A 95 4.76 -11.14 0.29
N VAL A 96 4.61 -11.49 -0.99
CA VAL A 96 3.39 -12.16 -1.47
C VAL A 96 3.26 -13.60 -1.02
N GLN A 97 4.33 -14.18 -0.47
CA GLN A 97 4.34 -15.53 0.09
C GLN A 97 3.97 -15.53 1.59
N GLN A 98 3.88 -14.36 2.22
CA GLN A 98 3.47 -14.27 3.62
C GLN A 98 2.00 -14.67 3.78
N LYS A 99 1.70 -15.44 4.83
CA LYS A 99 0.35 -15.97 5.10
C LYS A 99 -0.72 -14.89 5.19
N GLU A 100 -0.38 -13.73 5.73
CA GLU A 100 -1.30 -12.61 5.94
C GLU A 100 -1.39 -11.67 4.72
N TYR A 101 -0.64 -11.94 3.64
CA TYR A 101 -0.70 -11.12 2.44
C TYR A 101 -2.05 -11.30 1.72
N ASN A 102 -2.76 -10.20 1.52
CA ASN A 102 -4.06 -10.16 0.85
C ASN A 102 -4.08 -9.21 -0.36
N GLY A 103 -2.96 -9.08 -1.06
CA GLY A 103 -2.83 -8.16 -2.19
C GLY A 103 -2.35 -6.76 -1.77
N CYS A 104 -2.29 -5.86 -2.75
CA CYS A 104 -1.88 -4.48 -2.51
C CYS A 104 -3.02 -3.69 -1.82
N ASN A 105 -2.71 -3.02 -0.71
CA ASN A 105 -3.65 -2.15 0.02
C ASN A 105 -4.42 -1.20 -0.90
N PHE A 106 -3.71 -0.54 -1.81
CA PHE A 106 -4.26 0.49 -2.70
C PHE A 106 -5.08 -0.08 -3.86
N LEU A 107 -4.62 -1.19 -4.46
CA LEU A 107 -5.33 -1.84 -5.57
C LEU A 107 -6.65 -2.48 -5.10
N ASN A 108 -6.68 -3.01 -3.87
CA ASN A 108 -7.92 -3.50 -3.28
C ASN A 108 -8.93 -2.35 -3.09
N ILE A 109 -8.49 -1.22 -2.53
CA ILE A 109 -9.39 -0.08 -2.28
C ILE A 109 -9.89 0.55 -3.57
N ILE A 110 -9.02 0.81 -4.56
CA ILE A 110 -9.45 1.45 -5.81
C ILE A 110 -10.50 0.62 -6.57
N ALA A 111 -10.48 -0.70 -6.40
CA ALA A 111 -11.47 -1.61 -7.00
C ALA A 111 -12.83 -1.60 -6.28
N GLU A 112 -12.90 -1.15 -5.03
CA GLU A 112 -14.11 -1.20 -4.20
C GLU A 112 -14.79 0.16 -3.98
N ILE A 113 -14.06 1.27 -4.14
CA ILE A 113 -14.61 2.58 -3.79
C ILE A 113 -15.69 3.04 -4.78
N PRO A 114 -16.76 3.69 -4.29
CA PRO A 114 -17.82 4.18 -5.17
C PRO A 114 -17.36 5.38 -6.00
N ALA A 115 -18.10 5.67 -7.08
CA ALA A 115 -17.97 6.93 -7.80
C ALA A 115 -18.20 8.12 -6.86
N GLY A 116 -17.51 9.24 -7.08
CA GLY A 116 -17.59 10.42 -6.20
C GLY A 116 -16.67 10.39 -4.98
N THR A 117 -15.67 9.50 -4.95
CA THR A 117 -14.67 9.41 -3.86
C THR A 117 -13.32 10.03 -4.26
N GLU A 118 -13.32 11.24 -4.82
CA GLU A 118 -12.13 11.85 -5.45
C GLU A 118 -10.97 12.04 -4.46
N ARG A 119 -11.28 12.30 -3.18
CA ARG A 119 -10.26 12.46 -2.13
C ARG A 119 -9.45 11.18 -1.94
N VAL A 120 -10.12 10.03 -1.90
CA VAL A 120 -9.47 8.72 -1.77
C VAL A 120 -8.67 8.39 -3.02
N VAL A 121 -9.22 8.65 -4.21
CA VAL A 121 -8.50 8.45 -5.47
C VAL A 121 -7.20 9.26 -5.51
N LYS A 122 -7.23 10.53 -5.09
CA LYS A 122 -6.03 11.38 -5.02
C LYS A 122 -5.00 10.84 -4.03
N GLN A 123 -5.42 10.32 -2.88
CA GLN A 123 -4.51 9.71 -1.92
C GLN A 123 -3.83 8.46 -2.48
N ILE A 124 -4.60 7.61 -3.18
CA ILE A 124 -4.05 6.43 -3.85
C ILE A 124 -3.06 6.85 -4.94
N GLN A 125 -3.42 7.83 -5.78
CA GLN A 125 -2.53 8.37 -6.81
C GLN A 125 -1.25 8.95 -6.21
N HIS A 126 -1.33 9.66 -5.08
CA HIS A 126 -0.17 10.18 -4.39
C HIS A 126 0.81 9.06 -4.01
N GLN A 127 0.33 8.01 -3.34
CA GLN A 127 1.19 6.88 -2.96
C GLN A 127 1.76 6.15 -4.18
N LYS A 128 0.95 5.93 -5.22
CA LYS A 128 1.39 5.30 -6.46
C LYS A 128 2.47 6.12 -7.18
N ASN A 129 2.36 7.44 -7.15
CA ASN A 129 3.38 8.35 -7.66
C ASN A 129 4.67 8.34 -6.81
N ASN A 130 4.60 8.06 -5.51
CA ASN A 130 5.81 7.88 -4.68
C ASN A 130 6.58 6.63 -5.13
N VAL A 131 5.89 5.51 -5.41
CA VAL A 131 6.53 4.29 -5.95
C VAL A 131 7.16 4.57 -7.31
N ARG A 132 6.45 5.27 -8.20
CA ARG A 132 6.97 5.67 -9.51
C ARG A 132 8.22 6.55 -9.37
N THR A 133 8.18 7.52 -8.45
CA THR A 133 9.30 8.42 -8.15
C THR A 133 10.50 7.67 -7.59
N LEU A 134 10.29 6.65 -6.75
CA LEU A 134 11.37 5.78 -6.27
C LEU A 134 12.11 5.14 -7.46
N PHE A 135 11.40 4.54 -8.41
CA PHE A 135 12.05 3.94 -9.59
C PHE A 135 12.80 4.98 -10.43
N THR A 136 12.22 6.18 -10.63
CA THR A 136 12.93 7.28 -11.31
C THR A 136 14.24 7.61 -10.60
N GLN A 137 14.22 7.81 -9.28
CA GLN A 137 15.40 8.13 -8.47
C GLN A 137 16.45 7.01 -8.50
N LEU A 138 16.03 5.75 -8.49
CA LEU A 138 16.95 4.61 -8.58
C LEU A 138 17.66 4.55 -9.94
N LEU A 139 17.02 5.01 -11.02
CA LEU A 139 17.55 4.96 -12.39
C LEU A 139 18.34 6.21 -12.80
N THR A 140 18.15 7.34 -12.12
CA THR A 140 18.89 8.60 -12.39
C THR A 140 20.41 8.42 -12.50
N PRO A 141 21.10 7.67 -11.61
CA PRO A 141 22.54 7.53 -11.70
C PRO A 141 23.07 6.85 -12.97
N ILE A 142 22.20 6.19 -13.75
CA ILE A 142 22.56 5.53 -15.02
C ILE A 142 21.88 6.17 -16.24
N GLY A 143 21.17 7.30 -16.07
CA GLY A 143 20.51 8.01 -17.18
C GLY A 143 19.40 7.19 -17.87
N LYS A 144 18.70 6.34 -17.12
CA LYS A 144 17.61 5.48 -17.62
C LYS A 144 16.25 5.82 -16.99
N GLU A 145 16.03 7.05 -16.54
CA GLU A 145 14.79 7.49 -15.87
C GLU A 145 13.53 7.26 -16.70
N GLN A 146 13.66 7.30 -18.03
CA GLN A 146 12.59 7.01 -18.98
C GLN A 146 12.00 5.61 -18.79
N LEU A 147 12.77 4.64 -18.26
CA LEU A 147 12.29 3.27 -18.00
C LEU A 147 11.47 3.14 -16.70
N ALA A 148 11.36 4.21 -15.90
CA ALA A 148 10.64 4.16 -14.63
C ALA A 148 9.15 3.85 -14.83
N ASP A 149 8.56 4.29 -15.94
CA ASP A 149 7.15 4.08 -16.25
C ASP A 149 6.88 2.62 -16.63
N GLU A 150 7.73 2.03 -17.48
CA GLU A 150 7.67 0.62 -17.84
C GLU A 150 7.85 -0.27 -16.60
N ILE A 151 8.82 0.05 -15.74
CA ILE A 151 9.04 -0.67 -14.48
C ILE A 151 7.83 -0.53 -13.55
N TYR A 152 7.27 0.66 -13.40
CA TYR A 152 6.08 0.89 -12.57
C TYR A 152 4.85 0.14 -13.11
N VAL A 153 4.63 0.11 -14.43
CA VAL A 153 3.55 -0.66 -15.05
C VAL A 153 3.73 -2.16 -14.79
N LEU A 154 4.95 -2.69 -14.93
CA LEU A 154 5.26 -4.09 -14.60
C LEU A 154 5.06 -4.38 -13.11
N PHE A 155 5.44 -3.45 -12.22
CA PHE A 155 5.22 -3.55 -10.78
C PHE A 155 3.73 -3.70 -10.45
N GLU A 156 2.89 -2.75 -10.88
CA GLU A 156 1.45 -2.77 -10.63
C GLU A 156 0.76 -3.97 -11.28
N GLY A 157 1.11 -4.27 -12.53
CA GLY A 157 0.57 -5.39 -13.29
C GLY A 157 0.90 -6.74 -12.62
N SER A 158 2.12 -6.90 -12.12
CA SER A 158 2.53 -8.13 -11.44
C SER A 158 1.82 -8.35 -10.11
N LEU A 159 1.54 -7.28 -9.34
CA LEU A 159 0.77 -7.35 -8.10
C LEU A 159 -0.69 -7.74 -8.38
N MET A 160 -1.31 -7.17 -9.41
CA MET A 160 -2.68 -7.55 -9.79
C MET A 160 -2.74 -8.99 -10.32
N ALA A 161 -1.81 -9.38 -11.19
CA ALA A 161 -1.74 -10.76 -11.68
C ALA A 161 -1.47 -11.76 -10.55
N ASN A 162 -0.63 -11.40 -9.56
CA ASN A 162 -0.45 -12.20 -8.35
C ASN A 162 -1.77 -12.35 -7.58
N LYS A 163 -2.55 -11.28 -7.40
CA LYS A 163 -3.85 -11.33 -6.74
C LYS A 163 -4.84 -12.26 -7.47
N VAL A 164 -4.85 -12.24 -8.81
CA VAL A 164 -5.72 -13.08 -9.64
C VAL A 164 -5.31 -14.56 -9.57
N HIS A 165 -4.02 -14.84 -9.71
CA HIS A 165 -3.53 -16.22 -9.82
C HIS A 165 -3.21 -16.87 -8.48
N ASN A 166 -3.01 -16.07 -7.43
CA ASN A 166 -2.49 -16.50 -6.14
C ASN A 166 -1.19 -17.32 -6.27
N ARG A 167 -0.27 -16.80 -7.11
CA ARG A 167 1.03 -17.38 -7.45
C ARG A 167 2.07 -16.28 -7.60
N VAL A 168 3.32 -16.58 -7.28
CA VAL A 168 4.44 -15.62 -7.29
C VAL A 168 5.00 -15.34 -8.70
N TRP A 169 4.75 -16.24 -9.66
CA TRP A 169 5.31 -16.16 -11.02
C TRP A 169 5.15 -14.82 -11.75
N PRO A 170 4.07 -14.02 -11.59
CA PRO A 170 3.96 -12.74 -12.29
C PRO A 170 5.02 -11.73 -11.85
N ILE A 171 5.39 -11.76 -10.55
CA ILE A 171 6.40 -10.88 -9.97
C ILE A 171 7.79 -11.33 -10.40
N GLU A 172 8.05 -12.64 -10.40
CA GLU A 172 9.28 -13.22 -10.96
C GLU A 172 9.43 -12.88 -12.45
N ARG A 173 8.33 -12.93 -13.22
CA ARG A 173 8.32 -12.57 -14.63
C ARG A 173 8.63 -11.09 -14.82
N ALA A 174 8.01 -10.19 -14.06
CA ALA A 174 8.31 -8.76 -14.09
C ALA A 174 9.79 -8.50 -13.76
N LYS A 175 10.31 -9.12 -12.69
CA LYS A 175 11.74 -9.03 -12.31
C LYS A 175 12.65 -9.46 -13.47
N ASN A 176 12.36 -10.59 -14.11
CA ASN A 176 13.16 -11.11 -15.22
C ASN A 176 13.14 -10.16 -16.44
N ILE A 177 11.97 -9.60 -16.79
CA ILE A 177 11.86 -8.61 -17.88
C ILE A 177 12.75 -7.39 -17.56
N ILE A 178 12.66 -6.86 -16.34
CA ILE A 178 13.42 -5.68 -15.91
C ILE A 178 14.93 -5.96 -15.92
N ASN A 179 15.34 -7.16 -15.54
CA ASN A 179 16.75 -7.58 -15.60
C ASN A 179 17.32 -7.54 -17.03
N HIS A 180 16.48 -7.70 -18.06
CA HIS A 180 16.89 -7.55 -19.46
C HIS A 180 16.79 -6.11 -19.99
N LEU A 181 15.94 -5.27 -19.40
CA LEU A 181 15.82 -3.84 -19.77
C LEU A 181 16.97 -2.98 -19.23
N LEU A 182 17.46 -3.33 -18.03
CA LEU A 182 18.53 -2.59 -17.33
C LEU A 182 19.91 -3.12 -17.64
#